data_AF-A0A831ZXS2-F1
#
_entry.id   AF-A0A831ZXS2-F1
#
_cell.length_a   1.000
_cell.length_b   1.000
_cell.length_c   1.000
_cell.angle_alpha   90.00
_cell.angle_beta   90.00
_cell.angle_gamma   90.00
#
_symmetry.space_group_name_H-M   'P 1'
#
loop_
_entity.id
_entity.type
_entity.pdbx_description
1 polymer ?
#
loop_
_entity_poly.entity_id
_entity_poly.type
_entity_poly.pdbx_seq_one_letter_code
_entity_poly.pdbx_strand_id
1 'polypeptide(L)' 'MITITPSMRLLVATQPVDFRKGIDGLCRLCRTHLGEYPFSGTVFVFFNILLWNGDMRGAGCAPFWKKIAPT' A
#
# COMPACT_ATOMS: atom_id res chain seq x y z
N MET A 1 10.18 -9.32 -13.60
CA MET A 1 8.73 -9.59 -13.70
C MET A 1 8.32 -10.34 -12.44
N ILE A 2 7.35 -9.83 -11.67
CA ILE A 2 6.85 -10.54 -10.47
C ILE A 2 5.63 -11.37 -10.88
N THR A 3 5.65 -12.66 -10.57
CA THR A 3 4.51 -13.56 -10.76
C THR A 3 3.68 -13.55 -9.49
N ILE A 4 2.43 -13.11 -9.58
CA ILE A 4 1.47 -13.15 -8.46
C ILE A 4 0.78 -14.52 -8.47
N THR A 5 0.89 -15.27 -7.38
CA THR A 5 0.17 -16.54 -7.22
C THR A 5 -1.17 -16.31 -6.50
N PRO A 6 -2.22 -17.09 -6.81
CA PRO A 6 -3.52 -16.97 -6.13
C PRO A 6 -3.47 -17.33 -4.63
N SER A 7 -2.42 -17.98 -4.16
CA SER A 7 -2.19 -18.20 -2.74
C SER A 7 -1.65 -16.96 -2.00
N MET A 8 -1.16 -15.94 -2.72
CA MET A 8 -0.65 -14.72 -2.09
C MET A 8 -1.77 -13.80 -1.64
N ARG A 9 -1.60 -13.25 -0.43
CA ARG A 9 -2.48 -12.21 0.10
C ARG A 9 -2.08 -10.87 -0.49
N LEU A 10 -2.98 -10.23 -1.24
CA LEU A 10 -2.76 -8.89 -1.79
C LEU A 10 -3.56 -7.83 -1.03
N LEU A 11 -2.87 -6.75 -0.70
CA LEU A 11 -3.44 -5.57 -0.07
C LEU A 11 -3.08 -4.35 -0.90
N VAL A 12 -4.11 -3.68 -1.42
CA VAL A 12 -3.93 -2.49 -2.24
C VAL A 12 -4.36 -1.27 -1.43
N ALA A 13 -3.47 -0.29 -1.33
CA ALA A 13 -3.83 1.01 -0.78
C ALA A 13 -4.90 1.63 -1.68
N THR A 14 -6.00 2.16 -1.14
CA THR A 14 -7.03 2.83 -1.96
C THR A 14 -6.87 4.35 -2.00
N GLN A 15 -5.80 4.87 -1.39
CA GLN A 15 -5.41 6.27 -1.40
C GLN A 15 -3.93 6.40 -1.81
N PRO A 16 -3.55 7.52 -2.46
CA PRO A 16 -2.17 7.73 -2.87
C PRO A 16 -1.25 7.81 -1.65
N VAL A 17 -0.11 7.14 -1.72
CA VAL A 17 0.88 7.12 -0.65
C VAL A 17 2.03 8.06 -0.98
N ASP A 18 2.60 8.69 0.04
CA ASP A 18 3.83 9.46 -0.11
C ASP A 18 5.04 8.52 -0.14
N PHE A 19 5.61 8.33 -1.33
CA PHE A 19 6.76 7.45 -1.57
C PHE A 19 8.07 8.06 -1.04
N ARG A 20 8.09 9.34 -0.64
CA ARG A 20 9.27 9.99 -0.05
C ARG A 20 9.64 9.42 1.32
N LYS A 21 8.72 8.69 1.97
CA LYS A 21 8.98 7.98 3.23
C LYS A 21 9.94 6.79 3.08
N GLY A 22 10.26 6.38 1.86
CA GLY A 22 11.14 5.24 1.58
C GLY A 22 10.55 3.90 2.00
N ILE A 23 11.31 2.82 1.77
CA ILE A 23 10.85 1.44 2.03
C ILE A 23 10.56 1.20 3.52
N ASP A 24 11.42 1.70 4.41
CA ASP A 24 11.24 1.56 5.86
C ASP A 24 9.96 2.27 6.35
N GLY A 25 9.71 3.49 5.87
CA GLY A 25 8.49 4.22 6.17
C GLY A 25 7.23 3.53 5.67
N LEU A 26 7.29 2.87 4.50
CA LEU A 26 6.20 2.04 3.98
C LEU A 26 5.98 0.79 4.84
N CYS A 27 7.05 0.09 5.23
CA CYS A 27 6.98 -1.05 6.16
C CYS A 27 6.37 -0.65 7.50
N ARG A 28 6.74 0.53 8.03
CA ARG A 28 6.15 1.08 9.25
C ARG A 28 4.67 1.40 9.08
N LEU A 29 4.24 1.91 7.92
CA LEU A 29 2.82 2.13 7.63
C LEU A 29 2.04 0.81 7.62
N CYS A 30 2.57 -0.26 7.00
CA CYS A 30 1.94 -1.58 7.05
C CYS A 30 1.80 -2.07 8.50
N ARG A 31 2.86 -2.00 9.30
CA ARG A 31 2.81 -2.46 10.71
C ARG A 31 1.85 -1.63 11.56
N THR A 32 1.88 -0.31 11.41
CA THR A 32 1.13 0.61 12.29
C THR A 32 -0.35 0.67 11.92
N HIS A 33 -0.69 0.64 10.62
CA HIS A 33 -2.07 0.81 10.15
C HIS A 33 -2.78 -0.49 9.80
N LEU A 34 -2.08 -1.52 9.33
CA LEU A 34 -2.69 -2.83 9.08
C LEU A 34 -2.52 -3.82 10.23
N GLY A 35 -1.52 -3.64 11.10
CA GLY A 35 -1.10 -4.68 12.04
C GLY A 35 -0.52 -5.91 11.34
N GLU A 36 -0.23 -5.83 10.04
CA GLU A 36 0.30 -6.94 9.25
C GLU A 36 1.83 -6.88 9.19
N TYR A 37 2.45 -8.05 9.22
CA TYR A 37 3.91 -8.14 9.16
C TYR A 37 4.37 -8.12 7.69
N PRO A 38 5.20 -7.15 7.26
CA PRO A 38 5.59 -7.00 5.85
C PRO A 38 6.38 -8.20 5.28
N PHE A 39 6.92 -9.06 6.15
CA PHE A 39 7.65 -10.27 5.77
C PHE A 39 6.79 -11.55 5.86
N SER A 40 5.48 -11.46 6.05
CA SER A 40 4.58 -12.63 6.16
C SER A 40 4.26 -13.30 4.83
N GLY A 41 4.83 -12.84 3.71
CA GLY A 41 4.46 -13.27 2.36
C GLY A 41 3.26 -12.53 1.77
N THR A 42 2.79 -11.48 2.44
CA THR A 42 1.73 -10.60 1.95
C THR A 42 2.30 -9.53 1.02
N VAL A 43 1.66 -9.32 -0.12
CA VAL A 43 2.05 -8.33 -1.12
C VAL A 43 1.28 -7.02 -0.88
N PHE A 44 2.01 -5.94 -0.64
CA PHE A 44 1.46 -4.60 -0.45
C PHE A 44 1.67 -3.77 -1.72
N VAL A 45 0.56 -3.29 -2.28
CA VAL A 45 0.58 -2.45 -3.48
C VAL A 45 0.25 -1.02 -3.09
N PHE A 46 1.20 -0.14 -3.37
CA PHE A 46 1.07 1.30 -3.17
C PHE A 46 0.99 1.97 -4.53
N PHE A 47 0.20 3.04 -4.63
CA PHE A 47 0.18 3.88 -5.83
C PHE A 47 0.43 5.33 -5.46
N ASN A 48 0.97 6.06 -6.43
CA ASN A 48 1.14 7.51 -6.35
C ASN A 48 0.43 8.15 -7.55
N ILE A 49 -0.16 9.32 -7.37
CA ILE A 49 -0.85 10.05 -8.43
C ILE A 49 0.00 11.26 -8.83
N LEU A 50 0.50 11.27 -10.07
CA LEU A 50 1.41 12.32 -10.57
C LEU A 50 0.68 13.54 -11.15
N LEU A 51 -0.55 13.37 -11.68
CA LEU A 51 -1.44 14.48 -12.06
C LEU A 51 -2.28 14.87 -10.86
N TRP A 52 -1.63 15.52 -9.91
CA TRP A 52 -2.25 15.92 -8.65
C TRP A 52 -2.51 17.43 -8.65
N ASN A 53 -3.75 17.83 -8.36
CA ASN A 53 -4.23 19.20 -8.56
C ASN A 53 -3.87 20.17 -7.41
N GLY A 54 -2.77 19.95 -6.70
CA GLY A 54 -2.30 20.85 -5.64
C GLY A 54 -2.93 20.69 -4.25
N ASP A 55 -3.97 19.86 -4.08
CA ASP A 55 -4.73 19.75 -2.82
C ASP A 55 -4.16 18.74 -1.80
N MET A 56 -3.38 19.23 -0.83
CA MET A 56 -2.73 18.44 0.24
C MET A 56 -3.70 17.68 1.16
N ARG A 57 -5.01 17.96 1.11
CA ARG A 57 -5.99 17.34 2.02
C ARG A 57 -6.32 15.90 1.60
N GLY A 58 -6.11 15.54 0.32
CA GLY A 58 -6.27 14.18 -0.20
C GLY A 58 -4.99 13.32 -0.14
N ALA A 59 -3.81 13.95 -0.04
CA ALA A 59 -2.52 13.27 0.12
C ALA A 59 -2.27 12.95 1.62
N GLY A 60 -3.18 12.19 2.22
CA GLY A 60 -3.03 11.72 3.59
C GLY A 60 -1.98 10.62 3.72
N CYS A 61 -1.51 10.38 4.94
CA CYS A 61 -0.86 9.13 5.33
C CYS A 61 -1.90 8.00 5.21
N ALA A 62 -2.06 7.43 4.01
CA ALA A 62 -3.20 6.60 3.63
C ALA A 62 -3.65 5.58 4.69
N PRO A 63 -4.98 5.50 4.94
CA PRO A 63 -5.59 4.20 5.13
C PRO A 63 -6.95 4.10 4.45
N PHE A 64 -7.07 3.19 3.49
CA PHE A 64 -8.22 2.32 3.26
C PHE A 64 -7.65 1.21 2.38
N TRP A 65 -7.75 -0.04 2.83
CA TRP A 65 -7.07 -1.17 2.21
C TRP A 65 -8.11 -2.15 1.72
N LYS A 66 -8.07 -2.48 0.42
CA LYS A 66 -8.97 -3.48 -0.15
C LYS A 66 -8.22 -4.80 -0.32
N LYS A 67 -8.72 -5.85 0.33
CA LYS A 67 -8.27 -7.22 0.07
C LYS A 67 -8.76 -7.62 -1.31
N ILE A 68 -7.84 -7.90 -2.21
CA ILE A 68 -8.17 -8.52 -3.49
C ILE A 68 -7.99 -10.02 -3.27
N ALA A 69 -9.10 -10.75 -3.18
CA ALA A 69 -9.04 -12.20 -3.25
C ALA A 69 -8.81 -12.57 -4.72
N PRO A 70 -7.73 -13.29 -5.05
CA PRO A 70 -7.63 -13.89 -6.37
C PRO A 70 -8.75 -14.93 -6.49
N THR A 71 -9.63 -14.74 -7.45
CA THR A 71 -10.70 -15.71 -7.80
C THR A 71 -10.10 -16.83 -8.63
#